data_AF-A0A961WWI7-F1
#
_entry.id   AF-A0A961WWI7-F1
#
_cell.length_a   1.000
_cell.length_b   1.000
_cell.length_c   1.000
_cell.angle_alpha   90.00
_cell.angle_beta   90.00
_cell.angle_gamma   90.00
#
_symmetry.space_group_name_H-M   'P 1'
#
loop_
_entity.id
_entity.type
_entity.pdbx_description
1 polymer ?
#
loop_
_entity_poly.entity_id
_entity_poly.type
_entity_poly.pdbx_seq_one_letter_code
_entity_poly.pdbx_strand_id
1 'polypeptide(L)'
;GNDLVGKGVMTRQRVDQLQTQVDVVRGQIAATQAQRAVLVQQGTEGEVLAPAEGRVLKVPVTRGAVIMGGEPVATIGGGGLFLRLAIPERHAGSLKADSAIRIQGAKDAEAGRLAKIYPQIENGRVIADVEVEGLDTSFVDARLLVEVPVGEREALFVPRAAISSRSGLDFVKVETDGGESERVVILGEGGDLDGTESIEILSGLRVGDKVITGAAAK
;
A
#
# COMPACT_ATOMS: atom_id res chain seq x y z
N GLY A 1 -45.72 -57.35 6.39
CA GLY A 1 -46.81 -56.62 7.08
C GLY A 1 -48.11 -56.82 6.34
N ASN A 2 -48.30 -56.12 5.22
CA ASN A 2 -49.53 -56.19 4.41
C ASN A 2 -49.87 -57.60 3.90
N ASP A 3 -48.87 -58.41 3.53
CA ASP A 3 -49.09 -59.81 3.12
C ASP A 3 -49.59 -60.74 4.26
N LEU A 4 -49.31 -60.42 5.52
CA LEU A 4 -49.75 -61.21 6.68
C LEU A 4 -51.16 -60.83 7.13
N VAL A 5 -51.56 -59.57 6.92
CA VAL A 5 -52.95 -59.11 7.07
C VAL A 5 -53.85 -59.71 5.98
N GLY A 6 -53.36 -59.76 4.73
CA GLY A 6 -54.07 -60.43 3.62
C GLY A 6 -54.26 -61.94 3.83
N LYS A 7 -53.41 -62.57 4.64
CA LYS A 7 -53.49 -64.00 5.02
C LYS A 7 -54.20 -64.25 6.36
N GLY A 8 -54.75 -63.21 7.01
CA GLY A 8 -55.52 -63.33 8.26
C GLY A 8 -54.71 -63.59 9.54
N VAL A 9 -53.38 -63.56 9.45
CA VAL A 9 -52.47 -63.90 10.57
C VAL A 9 -52.22 -62.71 11.50
N MET A 10 -52.59 -61.50 11.09
CA MET A 10 -52.31 -60.25 11.81
C MET A 10 -53.40 -59.20 11.58
N THR A 11 -53.66 -58.34 12.57
CA THR A 11 -54.67 -57.27 12.47
C THR A 11 -54.11 -56.00 11.80
N ARG A 12 -54.98 -55.21 11.13
CA ARG A 12 -54.59 -53.91 10.54
C ARG A 12 -53.99 -52.96 11.59
N GLN A 13 -54.61 -52.87 12.77
CA GLN A 13 -54.12 -52.08 13.89
C GLN A 13 -52.67 -52.42 14.28
N ARG A 14 -52.30 -53.70 14.22
CA ARG A 14 -50.93 -54.15 14.51
C ARG A 14 -49.95 -53.73 13.42
N VAL A 15 -50.37 -53.69 12.15
CA VAL A 15 -49.53 -53.18 11.05
C VAL A 15 -49.33 -51.67 11.17
N ASP A 16 -50.39 -50.91 11.43
CA ASP A 16 -50.32 -49.45 11.59
C ASP A 16 -49.40 -49.07 12.78
N GLN A 17 -49.46 -49.85 13.87
CA GLN A 17 -48.56 -49.68 15.01
C GLN A 17 -47.09 -49.93 14.64
N LEU A 18 -46.81 -50.96 13.83
CA LEU A 18 -45.44 -51.24 13.36
C LEU A 18 -44.96 -50.20 12.34
N GLN A 19 -45.83 -49.71 11.45
CA GLN A 19 -45.50 -48.61 10.53
C GLN A 19 -45.19 -47.34 11.29
N THR A 20 -46.00 -46.98 12.28
CA THR A 20 -45.73 -45.85 13.17
C THR A 20 -44.37 -46.01 13.87
N GLN A 21 -44.04 -47.22 14.35
CA GLN A 21 -42.71 -47.47 14.94
C GLN A 21 -41.58 -47.30 13.92
N VAL A 22 -41.74 -47.77 12.68
CA VAL A 22 -40.75 -47.56 11.61
C VAL A 22 -40.57 -46.08 11.33
N ASP A 23 -41.65 -45.29 11.27
CA ASP A 23 -41.58 -43.86 11.02
C ASP A 23 -40.91 -43.11 12.19
N VAL A 24 -41.20 -43.49 13.44
CA VAL A 24 -40.50 -42.95 14.63
C VAL A 24 -39.01 -43.27 14.58
N VAL A 25 -38.62 -44.53 14.28
CA VAL A 25 -37.22 -44.94 14.20
C VAL A 25 -36.51 -44.24 13.03
N ARG A 26 -37.18 -44.07 11.88
CA ARG A 26 -36.65 -43.27 10.76
C ARG A 26 -36.44 -41.81 11.15
N GLY A 27 -37.38 -41.22 11.87
CA GLY A 27 -37.25 -39.87 12.43
C GLY A 27 -36.07 -39.75 13.39
N GLN A 28 -35.86 -40.74 14.25
CA GLN A 28 -34.71 -40.80 15.16
C GLN A 28 -33.39 -40.94 14.39
N ILE A 29 -33.31 -41.82 13.39
CA ILE A 29 -32.13 -41.96 12.53
C ILE A 29 -31.79 -40.63 11.84
N ALA A 30 -32.79 -39.97 11.26
CA ALA A 30 -32.59 -38.67 10.61
C ALA A 30 -32.09 -37.61 11.61
N ALA A 31 -32.65 -37.56 12.82
CA ALA A 31 -32.21 -36.66 13.88
C ALA A 31 -30.75 -36.93 14.31
N THR A 32 -30.39 -38.19 14.53
CA THR A 32 -29.01 -38.58 14.90
C THR A 32 -28.02 -38.30 13.77
N GLN A 33 -28.41 -38.51 12.52
CA GLN A 33 -27.57 -38.15 11.37
C GLN A 33 -27.32 -36.65 11.29
N ALA A 34 -28.35 -35.82 11.53
CA ALA A 34 -28.20 -34.37 11.58
C ALA A 34 -27.28 -33.93 12.73
N GLN A 35 -27.43 -34.51 13.92
CA GLN A 35 -26.54 -34.25 15.06
C GLN A 35 -25.08 -34.61 14.75
N ARG A 36 -24.85 -35.76 14.10
CA ARG A 36 -23.51 -36.16 13.65
C ARG A 36 -22.93 -35.16 12.66
N ALA A 37 -23.72 -34.69 11.70
CA ALA A 37 -23.25 -33.72 10.71
C ALA A 37 -22.76 -32.42 11.38
N VAL A 38 -23.49 -31.92 12.38
CA VAL A 38 -23.08 -30.74 13.17
C VAL A 38 -21.76 -31.01 13.91
N LEU A 39 -21.60 -32.17 14.55
CA LEU A 39 -20.37 -32.51 15.26
C LEU A 39 -19.16 -32.66 14.34
N VAL A 40 -19.35 -33.26 13.16
CA VAL A 40 -18.29 -33.39 12.15
C VAL A 40 -17.85 -32.01 11.67
N GLN A 41 -18.81 -31.12 11.38
CA GLN A 41 -18.53 -29.75 10.96
C GLN A 41 -17.76 -28.97 12.05
N GLN A 42 -18.19 -29.06 13.30
CA GLN A 42 -17.49 -28.44 14.44
C GLN A 42 -16.08 -29.02 14.63
N GLY A 43 -15.88 -30.31 14.34
CA GLY A 43 -14.56 -30.94 14.36
C GLY A 43 -13.63 -30.38 13.30
N THR A 44 -14.13 -30.17 12.08
CA THR A 44 -13.34 -29.54 10.99
C THR A 44 -13.02 -28.08 11.25
N GLU A 45 -13.86 -27.36 12.00
CA GLU A 45 -13.58 -25.97 12.42
C GLU A 45 -12.39 -25.86 13.40
N GLY A 46 -11.95 -26.98 14.00
CA GLY A 46 -10.72 -27.02 14.80
C GLY A 46 -9.43 -26.95 13.99
N GLU A 47 -9.47 -27.30 12.70
CA GLU A 47 -8.35 -27.15 11.77
C GLU A 47 -8.42 -25.77 11.12
N VAL A 48 -7.71 -24.80 11.72
CA VAL A 48 -7.66 -23.44 11.18
C VAL A 48 -6.67 -23.38 10.01
N LEU A 49 -7.21 -23.49 8.80
CA LEU A 49 -6.46 -23.36 7.55
C LEU A 49 -6.29 -21.88 7.16
N ALA A 50 -5.17 -21.58 6.49
CA ALA A 50 -4.96 -20.26 5.91
C ALA A 50 -5.97 -20.04 4.75
N PRO A 51 -6.71 -18.91 4.72
CA PRO A 51 -7.68 -18.65 3.66
C PRO A 51 -7.03 -18.33 2.31
N ALA A 52 -5.77 -17.92 2.29
CA ALA A 52 -5.00 -17.60 1.11
C ALA A 52 -3.50 -17.78 1.36
N GLU A 53 -2.73 -17.88 0.28
CA GLU A 53 -1.27 -17.80 0.34
C GLU A 53 -0.83 -16.41 0.84
N GLY A 54 0.22 -16.37 1.65
CA GLY A 54 0.71 -15.13 2.22
C GLY A 54 1.73 -15.32 3.32
N ARG A 55 2.06 -14.22 4.01
CA ARG A 55 3.01 -14.19 5.12
C ARG A 55 2.29 -14.01 6.44
N VAL A 56 2.65 -14.81 7.44
CA VAL A 56 2.14 -14.63 8.81
C VAL A 56 2.77 -13.37 9.41
N LEU A 57 1.93 -12.40 9.77
CA LEU A 57 2.33 -11.11 10.34
C LEU A 57 2.30 -11.14 11.88
N LYS A 58 1.28 -11.79 12.43
CA LYS A 58 1.05 -11.83 13.89
C LYS A 58 0.36 -13.13 14.28
N VAL A 59 0.79 -13.72 15.38
CA VAL A 59 0.12 -14.86 16.04
C VAL A 59 -0.12 -14.46 17.49
N PRO A 60 -1.32 -13.95 17.84
CA PRO A 60 -1.60 -13.48 19.19
C PRO A 60 -1.83 -14.62 20.21
N VAL A 61 -2.02 -15.85 19.74
CA VAL A 61 -2.30 -17.01 20.59
C VAL A 61 -1.04 -17.82 20.87
N THR A 62 -1.02 -18.49 22.02
CA THR A 62 0.05 -19.43 22.40
C THR A 62 -0.46 -20.87 22.37
N ARG A 63 0.47 -21.82 22.30
CA ARG A 63 0.13 -23.25 22.27
C ARG A 63 -0.60 -23.65 23.55
N GLY A 64 -1.75 -24.31 23.41
CA GLY A 64 -2.59 -24.76 24.54
C GLY A 64 -3.55 -23.70 25.08
N ALA A 65 -3.56 -22.50 24.50
CA ALA A 65 -4.58 -21.49 24.81
C ALA A 65 -5.96 -21.98 24.34
N VAL A 66 -6.98 -21.66 25.13
CA VAL A 66 -8.38 -21.83 24.75
C VAL A 66 -8.80 -20.58 23.97
N ILE A 67 -9.40 -20.79 22.79
CA ILE A 67 -9.92 -19.73 21.93
C ILE A 67 -11.44 -19.84 21.80
N MET A 68 -12.09 -18.69 21.63
CA MET A 68 -13.52 -18.61 21.38
C MET A 68 -13.82 -18.40 19.90
N GLY A 69 -15.04 -18.75 19.48
CA GLY A 69 -15.49 -18.50 18.10
C GLY A 69 -15.40 -17.01 17.75
N GLY A 70 -14.70 -16.71 16.65
CA GLY A 70 -14.47 -15.35 16.16
C GLY A 70 -13.16 -14.71 16.64
N GLU A 71 -12.40 -15.35 17.54
CA GLU A 71 -11.08 -14.85 17.93
C GLU A 71 -10.03 -15.13 16.83
N PRO A 72 -9.19 -14.15 16.47
CA PRO A 72 -8.17 -14.34 15.44
C PRO A 72 -7.00 -15.19 15.96
N VAL A 73 -6.72 -16.29 15.27
CA VAL A 73 -5.58 -17.18 15.56
C VAL A 73 -4.27 -16.67 14.96
N ALA A 74 -4.32 -16.13 13.74
CA ALA A 74 -3.18 -15.53 13.06
C ALA A 74 -3.65 -14.43 12.10
N THR A 75 -2.82 -13.42 11.91
CA THR A 75 -2.98 -12.41 10.86
C THR A 75 -2.05 -12.74 9.71
N ILE A 76 -2.60 -12.93 8.52
CA ILE A 76 -1.86 -13.26 7.31
C ILE A 76 -1.97 -12.08 6.34
N GLY A 77 -0.82 -11.58 5.87
CA GLY A 77 -0.76 -10.63 4.77
C GLY A 77 -0.73 -11.38 3.44
N GLY A 78 -1.78 -11.22 2.63
CA GLY A 78 -1.91 -11.83 1.30
C GLY A 78 -2.06 -10.78 0.20
N GLY A 79 -1.92 -11.20 -1.07
CA GLY A 79 -2.17 -10.33 -2.23
C GLY A 79 -1.00 -9.44 -2.66
N GLY A 80 0.22 -9.73 -2.19
CA GLY A 80 1.42 -8.96 -2.51
C GLY A 80 1.67 -7.78 -1.57
N LEU A 81 2.74 -7.03 -1.83
CA LEU A 81 3.14 -5.86 -1.05
C LEU A 81 3.20 -4.65 -1.98
N PHE A 82 2.65 -3.54 -1.50
CA PHE A 82 2.64 -2.27 -2.19
C PHE A 82 2.91 -1.16 -1.18
N LEU A 83 3.41 -0.03 -1.68
CA LEU A 83 3.70 1.12 -0.85
C LEU A 83 2.45 2.00 -0.79
N ARG A 84 1.97 2.30 0.41
CA ARG A 84 0.80 3.17 0.62
C ARG A 84 1.22 4.57 1.03
N LEU A 85 0.82 5.56 0.25
CA LEU A 85 1.03 6.97 0.49
C LEU A 85 -0.18 7.60 1.18
N ALA A 86 0.10 8.56 2.06
CA ALA A 86 -0.90 9.42 2.69
C ALA A 86 -0.52 10.89 2.44
N ILE A 87 -1.10 11.47 1.39
CA ILE A 87 -0.69 12.75 0.82
C ILE A 87 -1.65 13.84 1.28
N PRO A 88 -1.19 15.01 1.78
CA PRO A 88 -2.09 16.10 2.16
C PRO A 88 -3.04 16.50 1.03
N GLU A 89 -4.31 16.76 1.35
CA GLU A 89 -5.36 17.05 0.37
C GLU A 89 -5.03 18.21 -0.58
N ARG A 90 -4.27 19.20 -0.12
CA ARG A 90 -3.82 20.34 -0.95
C ARG A 90 -3.00 19.94 -2.18
N HIS A 91 -2.39 18.75 -2.16
CA HIS A 91 -1.61 18.19 -3.25
C HIS A 91 -2.40 17.14 -4.05
N ALA A 92 -3.66 16.85 -3.69
CA ALA A 92 -4.47 15.86 -4.38
C ALA A 92 -4.62 16.14 -5.88
N GLY A 93 -4.81 17.41 -6.25
CA GLY A 93 -5.04 17.84 -7.62
C GLY A 93 -3.83 17.68 -8.55
N SER A 94 -2.61 17.54 -8.01
CA SER A 94 -1.40 17.29 -8.80
C SER A 94 -1.06 15.81 -8.95
N LEU A 95 -1.75 14.92 -8.21
CA LEU A 95 -1.54 13.49 -8.35
C LEU A 95 -2.14 12.99 -9.66
N LYS A 96 -1.32 12.30 -10.45
CA LYS A 96 -1.73 11.63 -11.68
C LYS A 96 -1.37 10.16 -11.56
N ALA A 97 -2.30 9.29 -11.98
CA ALA A 97 -1.97 7.89 -12.15
C ALA A 97 -0.74 7.76 -13.05
N ASP A 98 0.09 6.76 -12.78
CA ASP A 98 1.32 6.45 -13.48
C ASP A 98 2.47 7.44 -13.29
N SER A 99 2.30 8.46 -12.44
CA SER A 99 3.41 9.33 -12.04
C SER A 99 4.53 8.54 -11.36
N ALA A 100 5.77 8.91 -11.69
CA ALA A 100 6.96 8.40 -11.03
C ALA A 100 7.07 9.01 -9.61
N ILE A 101 7.31 8.15 -8.63
CA ILE A 101 7.54 8.46 -7.22
C ILE A 101 8.97 8.08 -6.89
N ARG A 102 9.77 9.02 -6.41
CA ARG A 102 11.14 8.72 -6.01
C ARG A 102 11.13 8.18 -4.57
N ILE A 103 11.80 7.06 -4.36
CA ILE A 103 11.87 6.40 -3.05
C ILE A 103 13.32 6.44 -2.58
N GLN A 104 13.57 6.96 -1.38
CA GLN A 104 14.92 7.08 -0.85
C GLN A 104 15.39 5.75 -0.25
N GLY A 105 16.60 5.31 -0.61
CA GLY A 105 17.24 4.12 -0.04
C GLY A 105 17.10 2.83 -0.86
N ALA A 106 16.36 2.85 -1.97
CA ALA A 106 16.46 1.79 -2.98
C ALA A 106 17.83 1.87 -3.69
N LYS A 107 18.39 0.72 -4.09
CA LYS A 107 19.80 0.62 -4.56
C LYS A 107 20.08 1.25 -5.92
N ASP A 108 19.04 1.61 -6.63
CA ASP A 108 18.98 2.67 -7.61
C ASP A 108 17.73 3.47 -7.23
N ALA A 109 17.53 4.69 -7.73
CA ALA A 109 16.25 5.38 -7.53
C ALA A 109 15.13 4.60 -8.24
N GLU A 110 14.67 3.50 -7.62
CA GLU A 110 13.58 2.67 -8.09
C GLU A 110 12.34 3.55 -8.00
N ALA A 111 12.03 4.14 -9.14
CA ALA A 111 10.86 4.96 -9.32
C ALA A 111 9.65 4.05 -9.09
N GLY A 112 8.98 4.24 -7.95
CA GLY A 112 7.66 3.68 -7.75
C GLY A 112 6.70 4.30 -8.76
N ARG A 113 5.73 3.54 -9.24
CA ARG A 113 4.66 4.05 -10.10
C ARG A 113 3.39 4.20 -9.29
N LEU A 114 2.77 5.37 -9.35
CA LEU A 114 1.48 5.60 -8.70
C LEU A 114 0.39 4.78 -9.40
N ALA A 115 0.02 3.63 -8.83
CA ALA A 115 -0.88 2.67 -9.46
C ALA A 115 -2.35 3.00 -9.23
N LYS A 116 -2.70 3.42 -8.01
CA LYS A 116 -4.09 3.73 -7.64
C LYS A 116 -4.15 4.95 -6.76
N ILE A 117 -5.09 5.84 -7.05
CA ILE A 117 -5.42 7.00 -6.23
C ILE A 117 -6.84 6.81 -5.73
N TYR A 118 -7.02 6.82 -4.41
CA TYR A 118 -8.34 6.72 -3.80
C TYR A 118 -8.91 8.14 -3.64
N PRO A 119 -10.03 8.48 -4.29
CA PRO A 119 -10.53 9.87 -4.29
C PRO A 119 -11.12 10.30 -2.94
N GLN A 120 -11.36 9.38 -2.02
CA GLN A 120 -11.87 9.68 -0.68
C GLN A 120 -10.78 10.36 0.16
N ILE A 121 -11.11 11.51 0.76
CA ILE A 121 -10.25 12.20 1.73
C ILE A 121 -10.48 11.62 3.11
N GLU A 122 -9.40 11.18 3.76
CA GLU A 122 -9.41 10.66 5.12
C GLU A 122 -8.45 11.46 5.99
N ASN A 123 -8.96 12.10 7.04
CA ASN A 123 -8.16 12.92 7.96
C ASN A 123 -7.27 13.97 7.24
N GLY A 124 -7.83 14.63 6.22
CA GLY A 124 -7.14 15.65 5.41
C GLY A 124 -6.07 15.09 4.47
N ARG A 125 -6.11 13.79 4.17
CA ARG A 125 -5.16 13.11 3.28
C ARG A 125 -5.88 12.29 2.20
N VAL A 126 -5.28 12.27 1.02
CA VAL A 126 -5.57 11.31 -0.05
C VAL A 126 -4.69 10.09 0.13
N ILE A 127 -5.28 8.91 0.02
CA ILE A 127 -4.55 7.65 0.00
C ILE A 127 -4.23 7.28 -1.44
N ALA A 128 -3.01 6.81 -1.68
CA ALA A 128 -2.63 6.27 -2.98
C ALA A 128 -1.70 5.06 -2.81
N ASP A 129 -1.85 4.06 -3.67
CA ASP A 129 -0.98 2.88 -3.71
C ASP A 129 0.06 3.05 -4.83
N VAL A 130 1.30 2.74 -4.50
CA VAL A 130 2.48 2.82 -5.38
C VAL A 130 3.03 1.41 -5.56
N GLU A 131 3.20 1.02 -6.81
CA GLU A 131 3.90 -0.20 -7.19
C GLU A 131 5.39 0.09 -7.31
N VAL A 132 6.21 -0.76 -6.70
CA VAL A 132 7.65 -0.59 -6.65
C VAL A 132 8.27 -1.94 -6.97
N GLU A 133 9.02 -2.02 -8.06
CA GLU A 133 9.82 -3.20 -8.38
C GLU A 133 10.97 -3.30 -7.37
N GLY A 134 11.30 -4.51 -6.92
CA GLY A 134 12.47 -4.72 -6.05
C GLY A 134 12.32 -4.28 -4.58
N LEU A 135 11.13 -3.81 -4.17
CA LEU A 135 10.89 -3.31 -2.81
C LEU A 135 11.29 -4.34 -1.74
N ASP A 136 12.00 -3.90 -0.70
CA ASP A 136 12.27 -4.75 0.46
C ASP A 136 10.96 -5.11 1.16
N THR A 137 10.62 -6.39 1.11
CA THR A 137 9.39 -6.98 1.64
C THR A 137 9.60 -7.64 3.02
N SER A 138 10.74 -7.38 3.66
CA SER A 138 11.08 -7.98 4.96
C SER A 138 10.13 -7.56 6.07
N PHE A 139 9.64 -6.32 6.03
CA PHE A 139 8.75 -5.75 7.03
C PHE A 139 7.49 -5.14 6.39
N VAL A 140 6.34 -5.47 6.95
CA VAL A 140 5.05 -4.83 6.62
C VAL A 140 4.85 -3.63 7.55
N ASP A 141 4.20 -2.57 7.05
CA ASP A 141 4.05 -1.28 7.72
C ASP A 141 5.36 -0.54 8.01
N ALA A 142 6.44 -0.91 7.32
CA ALA A 142 7.69 -0.15 7.33
C ALA A 142 7.48 1.25 6.71
N ARG A 143 8.12 2.26 7.30
CA ARG A 143 8.09 3.63 6.78
C ARG A 143 9.25 3.84 5.82
N LEU A 144 8.93 4.37 4.65
CA LEU A 144 9.90 4.74 3.62
C LEU A 144 9.77 6.22 3.34
N LEU A 145 10.91 6.89 3.13
CA LEU A 145 10.92 8.28 2.72
C LEU A 145 10.73 8.32 1.19
N VAL A 146 9.77 9.13 0.76
CA VAL A 146 9.41 9.26 -0.65
C VAL A 146 9.31 10.73 -1.04
N GLU A 147 9.57 11.01 -2.29
CA GLU A 147 9.33 12.32 -2.91
C GLU A 147 8.21 12.15 -3.94
N VAL A 148 7.14 12.90 -3.71
CA VAL A 148 5.97 12.91 -4.58
C VAL A 148 6.01 14.21 -5.40
N PRO A 149 5.94 14.16 -6.74
CA PRO A 149 5.86 15.36 -7.55
C PRO A 149 4.50 16.02 -7.32
N VAL A 150 4.49 17.20 -6.70
CA VAL A 150 3.26 17.93 -6.33
C VAL A 150 2.99 19.16 -7.20
N GLY A 151 3.85 19.45 -8.17
CA GLY A 151 3.70 20.56 -9.10
C GLY A 151 5.01 20.90 -9.82
N GLU A 152 4.91 21.78 -10.80
CA GLU A 152 6.03 22.32 -11.56
C GLU A 152 5.99 23.84 -11.49
N ARG A 153 7.17 24.47 -11.53
CA ARG A 153 7.30 25.92 -11.61
C ARG A 153 8.51 26.29 -12.46
N GLU A 154 8.41 27.41 -13.15
CA GLU A 154 9.57 28.01 -13.80
C GLU A 154 10.53 28.58 -12.73
N ALA A 155 11.83 28.39 -12.95
CA ALA A 155 12.88 28.84 -12.07
C ALA A 155 14.11 29.25 -12.88
N LEU A 156 14.90 30.18 -12.33
CA LEU A 156 16.16 30.60 -12.94
C LEU A 156 17.26 29.67 -12.47
N PHE A 157 17.98 29.03 -13.40
CA PHE A 157 19.15 28.23 -13.09
C PHE A 157 20.40 28.88 -13.66
N VAL A 158 21.49 28.78 -12.92
CA VAL A 158 22.82 29.15 -13.39
C VAL A 158 23.77 27.97 -13.18
N PRO A 159 24.76 27.75 -14.06
CA PRO A 159 25.78 26.75 -13.81
C PRO A 159 26.47 27.00 -12.48
N ARG A 160 26.70 25.95 -11.70
CA ARG A 160 27.34 26.04 -10.37
C ARG A 160 28.68 26.78 -10.45
N ALA A 161 29.41 26.59 -11.54
CA ALA A 161 30.69 27.25 -11.81
C ALA A 161 30.62 28.79 -11.94
N ALA A 162 29.44 29.37 -12.16
CA ALA A 162 29.24 30.82 -12.24
C ALA A 162 29.01 31.47 -10.86
N ILE A 163 28.88 30.67 -9.80
CA ILE A 163 28.63 31.14 -8.45
C ILE A 163 29.96 31.24 -7.69
N SER A 164 30.17 32.37 -7.02
CA SER A 164 31.29 32.56 -6.10
C SER A 164 30.78 32.95 -4.72
N SER A 165 31.21 32.23 -3.69
CA SER A 165 30.85 32.51 -2.30
C SER A 165 31.98 33.26 -1.59
N ARG A 166 31.67 34.42 -0.99
CA ARG A 166 32.62 35.27 -0.28
C ARG A 166 31.96 35.84 0.97
N SER A 167 32.61 35.70 2.12
CA SER A 167 32.14 36.27 3.40
C SER A 167 30.69 35.89 3.76
N GLY A 168 30.26 34.67 3.41
CA GLY A 168 28.91 34.17 3.66
C GLY A 168 27.83 34.69 2.69
N LEU A 169 28.21 35.37 1.62
CA LEU A 169 27.32 35.81 0.55
C LEU A 169 27.67 35.09 -0.75
N ASP A 170 26.64 34.74 -1.51
CA ASP A 170 26.76 34.14 -2.84
C ASP A 170 26.62 35.21 -3.91
N PHE A 171 27.52 35.16 -4.89
CA PHE A 171 27.58 36.14 -5.98
C PHE A 171 27.54 35.46 -7.33
N VAL A 172 26.87 36.12 -8.27
CA VAL A 172 26.91 35.80 -9.70
C VAL A 172 27.36 37.04 -10.45
N LYS A 173 28.29 36.85 -11.39
CA LYS A 173 28.72 37.91 -12.31
C LYS A 173 27.74 38.03 -13.47
N VAL A 174 27.30 39.24 -13.75
CA VAL A 174 26.39 39.54 -14.87
C VAL A 174 26.98 40.62 -15.77
N GLU A 175 26.73 40.51 -17.06
CA GLU A 175 27.01 41.56 -18.03
C GLU A 175 25.95 42.67 -17.93
N THR A 176 26.37 43.92 -17.87
CA THR A 176 25.51 45.11 -17.86
C THR A 176 25.99 46.11 -18.91
N ASP A 177 25.16 47.11 -19.23
CA ASP A 177 25.53 48.18 -20.19
C ASP A 177 26.80 48.95 -19.78
N GLY A 178 27.15 48.94 -18.49
CA GLY A 178 28.35 49.56 -17.93
C GLY A 178 29.54 48.61 -17.73
N GLY A 179 29.46 47.36 -18.20
CA GLY A 179 30.47 46.31 -18.01
C GLY A 179 30.04 45.21 -17.04
N GLU A 180 31.01 44.47 -16.48
CA GLU A 180 30.73 43.38 -15.54
C GLU A 180 30.32 43.90 -14.15
N SER A 181 29.27 43.31 -13.59
CA SER A 181 28.84 43.59 -12.20
C SER A 181 28.61 42.29 -11.45
N GLU A 182 28.98 42.27 -10.17
CA GLU A 182 28.62 41.19 -9.25
C GLU A 182 27.25 41.49 -8.64
N ARG A 183 26.38 40.47 -8.60
CA ARG A 183 25.10 40.53 -7.89
C ARG A 183 25.06 39.49 -6.79
N VAL A 184 24.59 39.91 -5.63
CA VAL A 184 24.28 38.99 -4.53
C VAL A 184 23.05 38.18 -4.91
N VAL A 185 23.12 36.86 -4.73
CA VAL A 185 22.03 35.94 -5.04
C VAL A 185 21.66 35.10 -3.82
N ILE A 186 20.43 34.58 -3.83
CA ILE A 186 19.98 33.55 -2.91
C ILE A 186 19.86 32.24 -3.69
N LEU A 187 20.61 31.23 -3.26
CA LEU A 187 20.62 29.92 -3.89
C LEU A 187 19.43 29.07 -3.43
N GLY A 188 18.89 28.28 -4.34
CA GLY A 188 17.85 27.27 -4.11
C GLY A 188 18.41 25.85 -4.23
N GLU A 189 17.61 24.95 -4.80
CA GLU A 189 17.99 23.56 -4.99
C GLU A 189 18.95 23.40 -6.18
N GLY A 190 19.94 22.52 -6.03
CA GLY A 190 20.87 22.15 -7.10
C GLY A 190 20.36 20.96 -7.90
N GLY A 191 20.70 20.90 -9.17
CA GLY A 191 20.33 19.80 -10.05
C GLY A 191 21.23 19.69 -11.27
N ASP A 192 21.12 18.57 -11.97
CA ASP A 192 21.67 18.45 -13.31
C ASP A 192 20.64 19.00 -14.31
N LEU A 193 21.04 20.03 -15.05
CA LEU A 193 20.24 20.57 -16.14
C LEU A 193 21.04 20.40 -17.43
N ASP A 194 20.56 19.55 -18.33
CA ASP A 194 21.19 19.22 -19.61
C ASP A 194 22.68 18.79 -19.49
N GLY A 195 23.02 18.01 -18.46
CA GLY A 195 24.38 17.52 -18.22
C GLY A 195 25.32 18.54 -17.56
N THR A 196 24.78 19.68 -17.11
CA THR A 196 25.54 20.72 -16.40
C THR A 196 25.01 20.86 -14.98
N GLU A 197 25.89 20.69 -13.99
CA GLU A 197 25.57 20.98 -12.60
C GLU A 197 25.16 22.45 -12.47
N SER A 198 23.89 22.65 -12.14
CA SER A 198 23.23 23.95 -12.10
C SER A 198 22.59 24.16 -10.74
N ILE A 199 22.51 25.41 -10.31
CA ILE A 199 21.89 25.79 -9.04
C ILE A 199 20.77 26.78 -9.34
N GLU A 200 19.63 26.53 -8.73
CA GLU A 200 18.51 27.46 -8.77
C GLU A 200 18.87 28.79 -8.08
N ILE A 201 18.46 29.90 -8.69
CA ILE A 201 18.53 31.23 -8.09
C ILE A 201 17.13 31.68 -7.68
N LEU A 202 16.89 31.74 -6.37
CA LEU A 202 15.62 32.19 -5.78
C LEU A 202 15.46 33.71 -5.82
N SER A 203 16.56 34.45 -5.76
CA SER A 203 16.57 35.91 -5.75
C SER A 203 17.92 36.48 -6.20
N GLY A 204 17.91 37.72 -6.69
CA GLY A 204 19.10 38.47 -7.10
C GLY A 204 19.30 38.56 -8.63
N LEU A 205 18.64 37.70 -9.40
CA LEU A 205 18.62 37.70 -10.86
C LEU A 205 17.21 37.87 -11.42
N ARG A 206 17.14 38.25 -12.69
CA ARG A 206 15.92 38.39 -13.48
C ARG A 206 16.09 37.66 -14.81
N VAL A 207 14.96 37.27 -15.39
CA VAL A 207 14.92 36.71 -16.74
C VAL A 207 15.59 37.68 -17.71
N GLY A 208 16.52 37.18 -18.52
CA GLY A 208 17.27 37.97 -19.50
C GLY A 208 18.61 38.52 -18.99
N ASP A 209 18.93 38.41 -17.70
CA ASP A 209 20.28 38.71 -17.22
C ASP A 209 21.29 37.75 -17.85
N LYS A 210 22.37 38.30 -18.41
CA LYS A 210 23.45 37.51 -19.01
C LYS A 210 24.48 37.19 -17.94
N VAL A 211 24.51 35.94 -17.51
CA VAL A 211 25.46 35.44 -16.51
C VAL A 211 26.79 35.09 -17.17
N ILE A 212 27.88 35.54 -16.57
CA ILE A 212 29.23 35.28 -17.04
C ILE A 212 29.68 33.93 -16.46
N THR A 213 29.72 32.93 -17.33
CA THR A 213 30.14 31.55 -17.01
C THR A 213 31.62 31.40 -17.31
N GLY A 214 32.48 31.78 -16.36
CA GLY A 214 33.92 31.71 -16.56
C GLY A 214 34.67 31.71 -15.24
N ALA A 215 35.34 30.60 -14.93
CA ALA A 215 36.34 30.57 -13.88
C ALA A 215 37.45 31.57 -14.25
N ALA A 216 37.51 32.69 -13.53
CA ALA A 216 38.78 33.38 -13.37
C ALA A 216 39.65 32.49 -12.48
N ALA A 217 40.31 31.50 -13.11
CA ALA A 217 41.46 30.85 -12.51
C ALA A 217 42.44 31.96 -12.12
N LYS A 218 42.77 32.02 -10.83
CA LYS A 218 43.89 32.81 -10.34
C LYS A 218 44.76 31.93 -9.48
#